data_AF-A0A8T5L530-F1
#
_entry.id   AF-A0A8T5L530-F1
#
_cell.length_a   1.000
_cell.length_b   1.000
_cell.length_c   1.000
_cell.angle_alpha   90.00
_cell.angle_beta   90.00
_cell.angle_gamma   90.00
#
_symmetry.space_group_name_H-M   'P 1'
#
loop_
_entity.id
_entity.type
_entity.pdbx_description
1 polymer ?
#
loop_
_entity_poly.entity_id
_entity_poly.type
_entity_poly.pdbx_seq_one_letter_code
_entity_poly.pdbx_strand_id
1 'polypeptide(L)'
;MLHRMRKRSRVTHEEIIADLVFVGVSGIISFLITFLFDVHHSFYNWPIFPLKYIFQNPLPYVIFTLLGALFGFFIIKVMVFGIHEGERKRRKR
;
A
#
# COMPACT_ATOMS: atom_id res chain seq x y z
N MET A 1 29.03 10.29 -19.44
CA MET A 1 28.23 9.15 -18.93
C MET A 1 27.02 9.55 -18.05
N LEU A 2 26.94 10.80 -17.56
CA LEU A 2 25.80 11.33 -16.76
C LEU A 2 24.63 11.91 -17.58
N HIS A 3 24.76 12.08 -18.90
CA HIS A 3 23.74 12.75 -19.72
C HIS A 3 22.61 11.85 -20.23
N ARG A 4 22.64 10.54 -19.98
CA ARG A 4 21.64 9.60 -20.53
C ARG A 4 20.53 9.23 -19.54
N MET A 5 20.48 9.85 -18.35
CA MET A 5 19.40 9.64 -17.36
C MET A 5 18.28 10.69 -17.44
N ARG A 6 18.45 11.78 -18.20
CA ARG A 6 17.52 12.94 -18.20
C ARG A 6 16.55 12.98 -19.40
N LYS A 7 16.07 11.84 -19.91
CA LYS A 7 15.09 11.80 -21.02
C LYS A 7 13.75 11.11 -20.71
N ARG A 8 13.44 10.80 -19.45
CA ARG A 8 12.10 10.40 -18.98
C ARG A 8 11.59 11.39 -17.93
N SER A 9 11.49 12.67 -18.29
CA SER A 9 11.07 13.74 -17.36
C SER A 9 9.56 13.97 -17.32
N ARG A 10 8.77 13.21 -18.10
CA ARG A 10 7.31 13.36 -18.12
C ARG A 10 6.71 12.12 -17.49
N VAL A 11 6.07 12.30 -16.34
CA VAL A 11 5.10 11.35 -15.80
C VAL A 11 4.02 11.20 -16.87
N THR A 12 3.82 9.99 -17.34
CA THR A 12 2.80 9.70 -18.36
C THR A 12 1.42 9.58 -17.71
N HIS A 13 0.36 9.84 -18.47
CA HIS A 13 -1.02 9.67 -17.97
C HIS A 13 -1.27 8.22 -17.50
N GLU A 14 -0.69 7.26 -18.21
CA GLU A 14 -0.75 5.83 -17.85
C GLU A 14 -0.04 5.54 -16.51
N GLU A 15 1.11 6.18 -16.24
CA GLU A 15 1.80 6.05 -14.95
C GLU A 15 0.99 6.65 -13.80
N ILE A 16 0.28 7.77 -14.02
CA ILE A 16 -0.60 8.35 -12.99
C ILE A 16 -1.76 7.42 -12.69
N ILE A 17 -2.39 6.84 -13.72
CA ILE A 17 -3.48 5.87 -13.53
C ILE A 17 -2.97 4.64 -12.76
N ALA A 18 -1.80 4.10 -13.15
CA ALA A 18 -1.22 2.96 -12.45
C ALA A 18 -0.92 3.28 -10.98
N ASP A 19 -0.35 4.46 -10.70
CA ASP A 19 -0.05 4.91 -9.35
C ASP A 19 -1.33 5.09 -8.51
N LEU A 20 -2.40 5.65 -9.09
CA LEU A 20 -3.70 5.74 -8.43
C LEU A 20 -4.29 4.36 -8.11
N VAL A 21 -4.19 3.41 -9.03
CA VAL A 21 -4.63 2.02 -8.80
C VAL A 21 -3.82 1.39 -7.67
N PHE A 22 -2.49 1.57 -7.64
CA PHE A 22 -1.65 1.03 -6.57
C PHE A 22 -1.97 1.63 -5.20
N VAL A 23 -2.22 2.94 -5.12
CA VAL A 23 -2.69 3.59 -3.88
C VAL A 23 -4.04 3.04 -3.46
N GLY A 24 -4.99 2.90 -4.39
CA GLY A 24 -6.32 2.36 -4.12
C GLY A 24 -6.29 0.92 -3.60
N VAL A 25 -5.55 0.04 -4.28
CA VAL A 25 -5.37 -1.36 -3.87
C VAL A 25 -4.70 -1.45 -2.50
N SER A 26 -3.63 -0.66 -2.28
CA SER A 26 -2.94 -0.61 -0.98
C SER A 26 -3.87 -0.13 0.13
N GLY A 27 -4.72 0.86 -0.15
CA GLY A 27 -5.73 1.35 0.79
C GLY A 27 -6.76 0.28 1.14
N ILE A 28 -7.32 -0.42 0.14
CA ILE A 28 -8.27 -1.52 0.36
C ILE A 28 -7.65 -2.61 1.24
N ILE A 29 -6.41 -3.02 0.93
CA ILE A 29 -5.70 -4.03 1.73
C ILE A 29 -5.48 -3.53 3.17
N SER A 30 -5.05 -2.28 3.34
CA SER A 30 -4.86 -1.70 4.67
C SER A 30 -6.16 -1.62 5.49
N PHE A 31 -7.27 -1.24 4.84
CA PHE A 31 -8.58 -1.22 5.46
C PHE A 31 -8.96 -2.63 5.93
N LEU A 32 -8.80 -3.64 5.06
CA LEU A 32 -9.09 -5.03 5.41
C LEU A 32 -8.24 -5.53 6.59
N ILE A 33 -6.94 -5.21 6.62
CA ILE A 33 -6.07 -5.56 7.74
C ILE A 33 -6.53 -4.88 9.03
N THR A 34 -6.84 -3.59 8.96
CA THR A 34 -7.31 -2.82 10.12
C THR A 34 -8.63 -3.38 10.66
N PHE A 35 -9.57 -3.70 9.77
CA PHE A 35 -10.86 -4.30 10.11
C PHE A 35 -10.69 -5.70 10.70
N LEU A 36 -9.87 -6.55 10.08
CA LEU A 36 -9.58 -7.88 10.60
C LEU A 36 -8.90 -7.81 11.96
N PHE A 37 -7.99 -6.86 12.19
CA PHE A 37 -7.36 -6.65 13.49
C PHE A 37 -8.38 -6.24 14.56
N ASP A 38 -9.29 -5.34 14.21
CA ASP A 38 -10.35 -4.87 15.10
C ASP A 38 -11.30 -6.02 15.50
N VAL A 39 -11.72 -6.82 14.52
CA VAL A 39 -12.55 -8.01 14.74
C VAL A 39 -11.78 -9.10 15.49
N HIS A 40 -10.52 -9.36 15.12
CA HIS A 40 -9.68 -10.39 15.75
C HIS A 40 -9.51 -10.15 17.25
N HIS A 41 -9.29 -8.89 17.64
CA HIS A 41 -9.11 -8.57 19.05
C HIS A 41 -10.40 -8.74 19.87
N SER A 42 -11.57 -8.61 19.24
CA SER A 42 -12.85 -8.85 19.90
C SER A 42 -12.97 -10.27 20.46
N PHE A 43 -12.25 -11.25 19.88
CA PHE A 43 -12.24 -12.64 20.35
C PHE A 43 -11.44 -12.87 21.63
N TYR A 44 -10.49 -12.00 22.00
CA TYR A 44 -9.71 -12.15 23.23
C TYR A 44 -10.46 -11.71 24.50
N ASN A 45 -11.61 -11.04 24.37
CA ASN A 45 -12.36 -10.47 25.50
C ASN A 45 -13.59 -11.30 25.94
N TRP A 46 -13.57 -12.62 25.78
CA TRP A 46 -14.64 -13.53 26.23
C TRP A 46 -14.69 -13.65 27.78
N PRO A 47 -15.87 -13.69 28.48
CA PRO A 47 -17.14 -14.23 28.04
C PRO A 47 -18.36 -13.31 28.26
N ILE A 48 -18.47 -12.16 27.60
CA ILE A 48 -19.73 -11.38 27.62
C ILE A 48 -19.95 -10.77 26.23
N PHE A 49 -20.96 -11.27 25.51
CA PHE A 49 -21.46 -10.73 24.24
C PHE A 49 -21.69 -9.20 24.29
N PRO A 50 -21.71 -8.45 23.16
CA PRO A 50 -21.53 -8.85 21.76
C PRO A 50 -20.15 -8.42 21.20
N LEU A 51 -19.89 -8.59 19.89
CA LEU A 51 -18.65 -8.13 19.20
C LEU A 51 -18.27 -6.71 19.67
N LYS A 52 -17.24 -6.62 20.51
CA LYS A 52 -16.65 -5.34 20.91
C LYS A 52 -15.51 -5.05 19.95
N TYR A 53 -15.80 -4.19 18.98
CA TYR A 53 -14.77 -3.51 18.20
C TYR A 53 -13.88 -2.70 19.17
N ILE A 54 -12.56 -2.84 19.04
CA ILE A 54 -11.56 -1.98 19.69
C ILE A 54 -11.81 -0.54 19.27
N PHE A 55 -12.06 -0.33 17.98
CA PHE A 55 -12.28 0.99 17.42
C PHE A 55 -13.74 1.42 17.63
N GLN A 56 -13.96 2.20 18.70
CA GLN A 56 -15.24 2.84 18.99
C GLN A 56 -15.57 4.01 18.04
N ASN A 57 -14.60 4.45 17.25
CA ASN A 57 -14.71 5.58 16.33
C ASN A 57 -14.26 5.15 14.92
N PRO A 58 -14.76 5.80 13.86
CA PRO A 58 -14.31 5.54 12.49
C PRO A 58 -12.90 6.11 12.20
N LEU A 59 -12.39 7.00 13.05
CA LEU A 59 -11.12 7.70 12.86
C LEU A 59 -9.90 6.77 12.69
N PRO A 60 -9.71 5.71 13.49
CA PRO A 60 -8.61 4.76 13.31
C PRO A 60 -8.64 4.08 11.94
N TYR A 61 -9.83 3.71 11.44
CA TYR A 61 -9.98 3.13 10.10
C TYR A 61 -9.48 4.07 9.02
N VAL A 62 -9.85 5.35 9.08
CA VAL A 62 -9.39 6.36 8.11
C VAL A 62 -7.87 6.53 8.18
N ILE A 63 -7.33 6.69 9.40
CA ILE A 63 -5.89 6.91 9.60
C ILE A 63 -5.08 5.71 9.12
N PHE A 64 -5.40 4.50 9.57
CA PHE A 64 -4.65 3.30 9.20
C PHE A 64 -4.81 2.96 7.71
N THR A 65 -5.99 3.20 7.13
CA THR A 65 -6.20 3.04 5.69
C THR A 65 -5.30 3.99 4.90
N LEU A 66 -5.25 5.27 5.24
CA LEU A 66 -4.40 6.26 4.55
C LEU A 66 -2.91 5.96 4.73
N LEU A 67 -2.48 5.65 5.96
CA LEU A 67 -1.09 5.30 6.25
C LEU A 67 -0.67 4.03 5.50
N GLY A 68 -1.51 2.99 5.51
CA GLY A 68 -1.22 1.76 4.79
C GLY A 68 -1.32 1.92 3.27
N ALA A 69 -2.16 2.81 2.75
CA ALA A 69 -2.18 3.15 1.33
C ALA A 69 -0.85 3.77 0.89
N LEU A 70 -0.35 4.75 1.65
CA LEU A 70 0.94 5.40 1.38
C LEU A 70 2.11 4.42 1.51
N PHE A 71 2.12 3.62 2.58
CA PHE A 71 3.18 2.65 2.84
C PHE A 71 3.18 1.52 1.81
N GLY A 72 2.01 0.97 1.49
CA GLY A 72 1.84 -0.05 0.46
C GLY A 72 2.24 0.45 -0.92
N PHE A 73 1.82 1.66 -1.29
CA PHE A 73 2.26 2.30 -2.53
C PHE A 73 3.78 2.46 -2.60
N PHE A 74 4.41 2.92 -1.52
CA PHE A 74 5.85 3.05 -1.43
C PHE A 74 6.56 1.70 -1.63
N ILE A 75 6.10 0.64 -0.97
CA ILE A 75 6.65 -0.71 -1.13
C ILE A 75 6.51 -1.18 -2.57
N ILE A 76 5.32 -1.04 -3.18
CA ILE A 76 5.07 -1.44 -4.57
C ILE A 76 6.04 -0.73 -5.50
N LYS A 77 6.24 0.59 -5.35
CA LYS A 77 7.22 1.35 -6.15
C LYS A 77 8.64 0.81 -6.00
N VAL A 78 9.07 0.51 -4.77
CA VAL A 78 10.40 -0.06 -4.51
C VAL A 78 10.57 -1.42 -5.18
N MET A 79 9.55 -2.29 -5.11
CA MET A 79 9.57 -3.60 -5.75
C MET A 79 9.64 -3.50 -7.27
N VAL A 80 8.78 -2.67 -7.88
CA VAL A 80 8.77 -2.44 -9.34
C VAL A 80 10.12 -1.89 -9.80
N PHE A 81 10.71 -0.96 -9.05
CA PHE A 81 12.04 -0.44 -9.34
C PHE A 81 13.12 -1.54 -9.29
N GLY A 82 13.09 -2.38 -8.24
CA GLY A 82 14.01 -3.49 -8.07
C GLY A 82 13.94 -4.51 -9.21
N ILE A 83 12.73 -4.88 -9.64
CA ILE A 83 12.49 -5.77 -10.78
C ILE A 83 13.06 -5.17 -12.07
N HIS A 84 12.76 -3.89 -12.33
CA HIS A 84 13.21 -3.21 -13.54
C HIS A 84 14.74 -3.13 -13.64
N GLU A 85 15.42 -2.80 -12.53
CA GLU A 85 16.88 -2.74 -12.51
C GLU A 85 17.50 -4.15 -12.63
N GLY A 86 16.86 -5.18 -12.09
CA GLY A 86 17.25 -6.58 -12.25
C GLY A 86 17.22 -7.04 -13.71
N GLU A 87 16.14 -6.76 -14.43
CA GLU A 87 16.03 -7.05 -15.86
C GLU A 87 17.06 -6.29 -16.70
N ARG A 88 17.28 -5.01 -16.37
CA ARG A 88 18.25 -4.16 -17.07
C ARG A 88 19.68 -4.69 -16.94
N LYS A 89 20.04 -5.25 -15.79
CA LYS A 89 21.34 -5.91 -15.58
C LYS A 89 21.46 -7.21 -16.37
N ARG A 90 20.38 -8.01 -16.46
CA ARG A 90 20.35 -9.25 -17.26
C ARG A 90 20.54 -8.99 -18.75
N ARG A 91 19.88 -7.97 -19.33
CA ARG A 91 20.00 -7.63 -20.76
C ARG A 91 21.38 -7.10 -21.20
N LYS A 92 22.27 -6.78 -20.25
CA LYS A 92 23.64 -6.28 -20.51
C LYS A 92 24.71 -7.37 -20.40
N ARG A 93 24.35 -8.55 -19.92
CA ARG A 93 25.21 -9.75 -19.90
C ARG A 93 24.89 -10.60 -21.11
#